data_AF-A0A2S2NWB3-F1
#
_entry.id   AF-A0A2S2NWB3-F1
#
_cell.length_a   1.000
_cell.length_b   1.000
_cell.length_c   1.000
_cell.angle_alpha   90.00
_cell.angle_beta   90.00
_cell.angle_gamma   90.00
#
_symmetry.space_group_name_H-M   'P 1'
#
loop_
_entity.id
_entity.type
_entity.pdbx_description
1 polymer ?
#
loop_
_entity_poly.entity_id
_entity_poly.type
_entity_poly.pdbx_seq_one_letter_code
_entity_poly.pdbx_strand_id
1 'polypeptide(L)'
;MFTPSSSVHKPLNRNCTTPNTILNISDSNDTLKKILSVVLKIKYDVENLTHNQNRMNNILNDVILTNDRSVLSLGDSVTTINDDNDYSLMLPLHNEDELSDFENKLLNKSFRLNVVNGLKRLMKNTLTSTIRQILRTIFDDELLQNFSYVGQKKKKIFSTLASCAIIFEAIRTMKLFHDVPNSNIETPIKIYIAGAAFRKRK
;
A
#
# COMPACT_ATOMS: atom_id res chain seq x y z
N MET A 1 9.19 -9.09 -91.18
CA MET A 1 10.41 -9.84 -90.80
C MET A 1 11.62 -8.93 -90.95
N PHE A 2 12.64 -9.14 -90.12
CA PHE A 2 13.91 -8.40 -89.99
C PHE A 2 13.95 -7.25 -88.97
N THR A 3 14.27 -7.64 -87.73
CA THR A 3 15.22 -6.92 -86.86
C THR A 3 16.64 -7.04 -87.43
N PRO A 4 17.60 -6.15 -87.10
CA PRO A 4 18.52 -6.46 -85.97
C PRO A 4 19.04 -5.21 -85.20
N SER A 5 19.25 -5.32 -83.87
CA SER A 5 20.55 -5.42 -83.17
C SER A 5 21.11 -4.07 -82.65
N SER A 6 21.16 -3.88 -81.31
CA SER A 6 22.35 -3.88 -80.41
C SER A 6 23.31 -2.69 -80.61
N SER A 7 23.99 -2.05 -79.65
CA SER A 7 24.26 -2.23 -78.22
C SER A 7 24.88 -0.92 -77.69
N VAL A 8 24.41 -0.47 -76.51
CA VAL A 8 25.10 0.16 -75.36
C VAL A 8 26.50 0.79 -75.55
N HIS A 9 26.67 2.08 -75.14
CA HIS A 9 27.60 2.51 -74.07
C HIS A 9 27.37 3.97 -73.58
N LYS A 10 27.41 4.10 -72.23
CA LYS A 10 27.26 5.22 -71.25
C LYS A 10 28.07 6.53 -71.54
N PRO A 11 27.89 7.69 -70.83
CA PRO A 11 27.49 7.82 -69.40
C PRO A 11 26.61 9.03 -68.94
N LEU A 12 26.00 8.81 -67.77
CA LEU A 12 25.72 9.72 -66.62
C LEU A 12 25.71 11.25 -66.83
N ASN A 13 24.54 11.89 -66.68
CA ASN A 13 24.46 13.16 -65.95
C ASN A 13 23.07 13.39 -65.33
N ARG A 14 23.07 13.73 -64.04
CA ARG A 14 21.90 13.95 -63.19
C ARG A 14 21.35 15.34 -63.48
N ASN A 15 20.14 15.42 -64.02
CA ASN A 15 19.37 16.66 -64.02
C ASN A 15 18.10 16.44 -63.20
N CYS A 16 18.09 16.91 -61.96
CA CYS A 16 16.85 17.39 -61.37
C CYS A 16 17.13 18.76 -60.74
N THR A 17 16.50 19.74 -61.36
CA THR A 17 16.58 21.18 -61.16
C THR A 17 16.28 21.58 -59.72
N THR A 18 17.19 22.32 -59.07
CA THR A 18 16.84 23.15 -57.92
C THR A 18 16.53 24.56 -58.41
N PRO A 19 15.29 25.08 -58.25
CA PRO A 19 15.06 26.52 -58.31
C PRO A 19 15.57 27.13 -57.00
N ASN A 20 16.50 28.07 -57.11
CA ASN A 20 16.89 28.96 -56.03
C ASN A 20 15.65 29.59 -55.39
N THR A 21 15.34 29.18 -54.16
CA THR A 21 14.44 29.96 -53.30
C THR A 21 15.33 30.83 -52.43
N ILE A 22 15.35 32.13 -52.72
CA ILE A 22 15.84 33.13 -51.78
C ILE A 22 14.95 32.99 -50.54
N LEU A 23 15.47 32.31 -49.52
CA LEU A 23 14.77 32.10 -48.25
C LEU A 23 14.60 33.45 -47.57
N ASN A 24 13.33 33.81 -47.40
CA ASN A 24 12.84 35.05 -46.83
C ASN A 24 13.34 35.19 -45.38
N ILE A 25 14.40 35.98 -45.17
CA ILE A 25 15.07 36.20 -43.88
C ILE A 25 14.08 36.70 -42.79
N SER A 26 12.98 37.34 -43.20
CA SER A 26 11.92 37.83 -42.32
C SER A 26 11.12 36.71 -41.64
N ASP A 27 10.72 35.67 -42.38
CA ASP A 27 9.89 34.56 -41.84
C ASP A 27 10.67 33.67 -40.86
N SER A 28 11.98 33.53 -41.11
CA SER A 28 12.88 32.81 -40.20
C SER A 28 13.01 33.54 -38.86
N ASN A 29 13.12 34.87 -38.88
CA ASN A 29 13.18 35.67 -37.66
C ASN A 29 11.90 35.61 -36.84
N ASP A 30 10.72 35.59 -37.46
CA ASP A 30 9.46 35.48 -36.73
C ASP A 30 9.25 34.07 -36.18
N THR A 31 9.74 33.05 -36.88
CA THR A 31 9.80 31.68 -36.36
C THR A 31 10.71 31.58 -35.14
N LEU A 32 11.89 32.20 -35.20
CA LEU A 32 12.83 32.26 -34.07
C LEU A 32 12.25 32.99 -32.85
N LYS A 33 11.52 34.10 -33.06
CA LYS A 33 10.83 34.81 -31.96
C LYS A 33 9.75 33.95 -31.30
N LYS A 34 8.98 33.19 -32.08
CA LYS A 34 7.97 32.25 -31.56
C LYS A 34 8.63 31.11 -30.78
N ILE A 35 9.71 30.53 -31.30
CA ILE A 35 10.49 29.51 -30.60
C ILE A 35 11.03 30.06 -29.29
N LEU A 36 11.66 31.24 -29.31
CA LEU A 36 12.17 31.89 -28.10
C LEU A 36 11.06 32.10 -27.06
N SER A 37 9.88 32.54 -27.50
CA SER A 37 8.72 32.74 -26.62
C SER A 37 8.26 31.44 -25.97
N VAL A 38 8.25 30.34 -26.70
CA VAL A 38 7.90 29.00 -26.17
C VAL A 38 8.98 28.52 -25.20
N VAL A 39 10.26 28.66 -25.56
CA VAL A 39 11.40 28.28 -24.70
C VAL A 39 11.38 29.05 -23.37
N LEU A 40 11.05 30.35 -23.40
CA LEU A 40 10.91 31.16 -22.20
C LEU A 40 9.77 30.65 -21.31
N LYS A 41 8.61 30.31 -21.88
CA LYS A 41 7.50 29.72 -21.12
C LYS A 41 7.90 28.40 -20.48
N ILE A 42 8.54 27.50 -21.24
CA ILE A 42 9.04 26.22 -20.72
C ILE A 42 10.04 26.45 -19.58
N LYS A 43 10.95 27.42 -19.71
CA LYS A 43 11.90 27.77 -18.64
C LYS A 43 11.16 28.14 -17.35
N TYR A 44 10.15 29.00 -17.44
CA TYR A 44 9.35 29.38 -16.27
C TYR A 44 8.58 28.18 -15.68
N ASP A 45 8.00 27.32 -16.52
CA ASP A 45 7.30 26.12 -16.07
C ASP A 45 8.25 25.15 -15.34
N VAL A 46 9.49 25.00 -15.83
CA VAL A 46 10.54 24.18 -15.21
C VAL A 46 11.02 24.76 -13.88
N GLU A 47 11.21 26.09 -13.80
CA GLU A 47 11.55 26.77 -12.55
C GLU A 47 10.45 26.57 -11.49
N ASN A 48 9.18 26.70 -11.90
CA ASN A 48 8.04 26.45 -11.03
C ASN A 48 7.93 24.98 -10.60
N LEU A 49 8.19 24.04 -11.51
CA LEU A 49 8.21 22.61 -11.18
C LEU A 49 9.32 22.28 -10.18
N THR A 50 10.51 22.85 -10.36
CA THR A 50 11.65 22.68 -9.43
C THR A 50 11.31 23.24 -8.06
N HIS A 51 10.67 24.41 -7.99
CA HIS A 51 10.21 25.00 -6.75
C HIS A 51 9.18 24.10 -6.03
N ASN A 52 8.22 23.54 -6.77
CA ASN A 52 7.23 22.62 -6.24
C ASN A 52 7.88 21.32 -5.74
N GLN A 53 8.87 20.79 -6.45
CA GLN A 53 9.66 19.63 -6.02
C GLN A 53 10.38 19.89 -4.71
N ASN A 54 11.03 21.04 -4.57
CA ASN A 54 11.70 21.41 -3.32
C ASN A 54 10.71 21.55 -2.15
N ARG A 55 9.52 22.12 -2.40
CA ARG A 55 8.45 22.17 -1.38
C ARG A 55 7.96 20.79 -0.98
N MET A 56 7.75 19.88 -1.94
CA MET A 56 7.37 18.49 -1.65
C MET A 56 8.44 17.77 -0.85
N ASN A 57 9.71 17.92 -1.22
CA ASN A 57 10.84 17.32 -0.49
C ASN A 57 10.91 17.84 0.95
N ASN A 58 10.70 19.14 1.16
CA ASN A 58 10.67 19.70 2.52
C ASN A 58 9.50 19.17 3.35
N ILE A 59 8.29 19.07 2.77
CA ILE A 59 7.13 18.48 3.44
C ILE A 59 7.37 16.99 3.75
N LEU A 60 7.98 16.24 2.82
CA LEU A 60 8.37 14.85 3.05
C LEU A 60 9.38 14.72 4.18
N ASN A 61 10.39 15.59 4.22
CA ASN A 61 11.37 15.63 5.30
C ASN A 61 10.71 15.96 6.65
N ASP A 62 9.80 16.93 6.69
CA ASP A 62 9.04 17.25 7.91
C ASP A 62 8.15 16.09 8.37
N VAL A 63 7.51 15.38 7.43
CA VAL A 63 6.75 14.15 7.75
C VAL A 63 7.67 13.06 8.28
N ILE A 64 8.86 12.88 7.71
CA ILE A 64 9.85 11.91 8.21
C ILE A 64 10.32 12.30 9.62
N LEU A 65 10.71 13.55 9.84
CA LEU A 65 11.20 14.06 11.14
C LEU A 65 10.13 14.01 12.24
N THR A 66 8.86 14.27 11.90
CA THR A 66 7.75 14.14 12.85
C THR A 66 7.42 12.67 13.16
N ASN A 67 7.80 11.74 12.28
CA ASN A 67 7.59 10.31 12.41
C ASN A 67 8.82 9.55 12.96
N ASP A 68 9.94 10.24 13.22
CA ASP A 68 11.15 9.70 13.86
C ASP A 68 10.99 9.37 15.37
N ARG A 69 9.77 9.46 15.90
CA ARG A 69 9.41 8.76 17.15
C ARG A 69 8.75 7.40 16.94
N SER A 70 8.54 6.93 15.71
CA SER A 70 7.79 5.69 15.47
C SER A 70 8.32 4.70 14.44
N VAL A 71 9.09 5.03 13.38
CA VAL A 71 9.46 3.98 12.40
C VAL A 71 10.78 4.19 11.64
N LEU A 72 11.65 3.21 11.83
CA LEU A 72 12.89 2.85 11.13
C LEU A 72 12.87 2.93 9.59
N SER A 73 14.05 3.23 9.02
CA SER A 73 14.70 2.47 7.93
C SER A 73 13.80 2.00 6.78
N LEU A 74 13.59 2.87 5.78
CA LEU A 74 13.19 2.47 4.43
C LEU A 74 14.27 2.91 3.42
N GLY A 75 15.49 2.42 3.64
CA GLY A 75 16.54 2.41 2.63
C GLY A 75 16.52 1.06 1.95
N ASP A 76 16.23 1.08 0.65
CA ASP A 76 16.53 0.04 -0.32
C ASP A 76 15.66 -1.23 -0.30
N SER A 77 14.56 -1.18 -1.07
CA SER A 77 14.14 -2.22 -2.01
C SER A 77 12.77 -1.83 -2.58
N VAL A 78 12.70 -1.65 -3.90
CA VAL A 78 11.47 -1.93 -4.66
C VAL A 78 11.14 -3.38 -4.39
N THR A 79 10.40 -3.62 -3.31
CA THR A 79 9.82 -4.91 -3.03
C THR A 79 8.54 -4.91 -3.84
N THR A 80 8.51 -5.72 -4.88
CA THR A 80 7.26 -6.24 -5.43
C THR A 80 6.29 -6.45 -4.28
N ILE A 81 5.09 -5.88 -4.38
CA ILE A 81 4.00 -6.13 -3.43
C ILE A 81 3.77 -7.64 -3.46
N ASN A 82 4.46 -8.36 -2.59
CA ASN A 82 4.17 -9.75 -2.32
C ASN A 82 2.84 -9.71 -1.58
N ASP A 83 1.79 -10.08 -2.31
CA ASP A 83 0.41 -10.27 -1.85
C ASP A 83 0.32 -11.17 -0.59
N ASP A 84 1.38 -11.92 -0.29
CA ASP A 84 1.53 -12.78 0.89
C ASP A 84 1.38 -12.08 2.25
N ASN A 85 1.50 -10.74 2.31
CA ASN A 85 1.30 -9.99 3.54
C ASN A 85 -0.13 -9.51 3.76
N ASP A 86 -1.06 -9.71 2.82
CA ASP A 86 -2.45 -9.31 3.03
C ASP A 86 -3.17 -10.29 3.98
N TYR A 87 -3.18 -9.93 5.25
CA TYR A 87 -3.89 -10.69 6.29
C TYR A 87 -5.42 -10.71 6.05
N SER A 88 -5.97 -9.78 5.26
CA SER A 88 -7.41 -9.71 5.02
C SER A 88 -7.95 -10.94 4.32
N LEU A 89 -7.13 -11.64 3.53
CA LEU A 89 -7.51 -12.87 2.84
C LEU A 89 -7.61 -14.09 3.76
N MET A 90 -7.03 -14.01 4.96
CA MET A 90 -7.05 -15.09 5.96
C MET A 90 -8.18 -14.96 6.98
N LEU A 91 -8.91 -13.84 6.97
CA LEU A 91 -9.93 -13.54 7.97
C LEU A 91 -11.33 -13.56 7.35
N PRO A 92 -12.37 -13.99 8.08
CA PRO A 92 -12.30 -14.54 9.44
C PRO A 92 -11.80 -16.00 9.47
N LEU A 93 -11.31 -16.43 10.63
CA LEU A 93 -10.84 -17.80 10.88
C LEU A 93 -12.01 -18.70 11.31
N HIS A 94 -12.24 -19.79 10.59
CA HIS A 94 -13.41 -20.67 10.76
C HIS A 94 -13.11 -21.96 11.50
N ASN A 95 -11.85 -22.43 11.45
CA ASN A 95 -11.44 -23.70 12.02
C ASN A 95 -10.04 -23.63 12.64
N GLU A 96 -9.63 -24.73 13.26
CA GLU A 96 -8.36 -24.83 14.00
C GLU A 96 -7.14 -24.86 13.09
N ASP A 97 -7.28 -25.35 11.84
CA ASP A 97 -6.18 -25.40 10.88
C ASP A 97 -5.86 -23.97 10.39
N GLU A 98 -6.88 -23.21 10.00
CA GLU A 98 -6.77 -21.79 9.68
C GLU A 98 -6.18 -20.98 10.84
N LEU A 99 -6.62 -21.26 12.07
CA LEU A 99 -6.05 -20.64 13.27
C LEU A 99 -4.57 -20.97 13.43
N SER A 100 -4.19 -22.24 13.28
CA SER A 100 -2.79 -22.69 13.38
C SER A 100 -1.91 -22.00 12.34
N ASP A 101 -2.36 -21.91 11.09
CA ASP A 101 -1.63 -21.23 10.02
C ASP A 101 -1.47 -19.73 10.31
N PHE A 102 -2.53 -19.09 10.81
CA PHE A 102 -2.48 -17.69 11.21
C PHE A 102 -1.52 -17.45 12.39
N GLU A 103 -1.56 -18.30 13.41
CA GLU A 103 -0.63 -18.27 14.56
C GLU A 103 0.83 -18.43 14.11
N ASN A 104 1.10 -19.33 13.17
CA ASN A 104 2.43 -19.52 12.60
C ASN A 104 2.88 -18.28 11.81
N LYS A 105 2.01 -17.67 11.00
CA LYS A 105 2.34 -16.43 10.28
C LYS A 105 2.57 -15.25 11.20
N LEU A 106 1.90 -15.17 12.35
CA LEU A 106 2.12 -14.13 13.36
C LEU A 106 3.53 -14.16 13.98
N LEU A 107 4.30 -15.25 13.82
CA LEU A 107 5.71 -15.28 14.18
C LEU A 107 6.57 -14.34 13.31
N ASN A 108 6.12 -14.05 12.09
CA ASN A 108 6.76 -13.06 11.23
C ASN A 108 6.43 -11.65 11.73
N LYS A 109 7.46 -10.89 12.12
CA LYS A 109 7.32 -9.53 12.67
C LYS A 109 6.64 -8.55 11.71
N SER A 110 6.92 -8.64 10.41
CA SER A 110 6.33 -7.76 9.40
C SER A 110 4.84 -8.04 9.24
N PHE A 111 4.47 -9.32 9.10
CA PHE A 111 3.07 -9.73 9.03
C PHE A 111 2.30 -9.33 10.29
N ARG A 112 2.87 -9.62 11.47
CA ARG A 112 2.29 -9.24 12.76
C ARG A 112 2.07 -7.73 12.89
N LEU A 113 3.05 -6.91 12.50
CA LEU A 113 2.91 -5.45 12.48
C LEU A 113 1.79 -5.00 11.53
N ASN A 114 1.71 -5.62 10.34
CA ASN A 114 0.66 -5.33 9.38
C ASN A 114 -0.74 -5.63 9.96
N VAL A 115 -0.90 -6.79 10.59
CA VAL A 115 -2.15 -7.17 11.27
C VAL A 115 -2.49 -6.15 12.36
N VAL A 116 -1.55 -5.82 13.25
CA VAL A 116 -1.76 -4.85 14.34
C VAL A 116 -2.20 -3.48 13.80
N ASN A 117 -1.55 -2.98 12.75
CA ASN A 117 -1.93 -1.74 12.08
C ASN A 117 -3.32 -1.83 11.43
N GLY A 118 -3.66 -2.98 10.86
CA GLY A 118 -4.98 -3.31 10.35
C GLY A 118 -6.07 -3.23 11.42
N LEU A 119 -5.87 -3.94 12.53
CA LEU A 119 -6.79 -3.99 13.66
C LEU A 119 -6.95 -2.63 14.34
N LYS A 120 -5.88 -1.82 14.41
CA LYS A 120 -5.92 -0.45 14.90
C LYS A 120 -6.98 0.40 14.19
N ARG A 121 -7.19 0.18 12.88
CA ARG A 121 -8.16 0.92 12.06
C ARG A 121 -9.61 0.56 12.37
N LEU A 122 -9.85 -0.54 13.10
CA LEU A 122 -11.18 -0.98 13.52
C LEU A 122 -11.70 -0.24 14.78
N MET A 123 -10.92 0.71 15.30
CA MET A 123 -11.27 1.50 16.48
C MET A 123 -12.68 2.12 16.38
N LYS A 124 -13.43 2.00 17.47
CA LYS A 124 -14.74 2.62 17.69
C LYS A 124 -14.66 3.57 18.89
N ASN A 125 -15.77 4.27 19.16
CA ASN A 125 -15.84 5.27 20.24
C ASN A 125 -15.69 4.67 21.65
N THR A 126 -15.90 3.35 21.82
CA THR A 126 -15.75 2.68 23.12
C THR A 126 -14.84 1.47 23.03
N LEU A 127 -14.14 1.17 24.13
CA LEU A 127 -13.22 0.04 24.20
C LEU A 127 -13.94 -1.28 23.92
N THR A 128 -15.09 -1.50 24.56
CA THR A 128 -15.91 -2.71 24.38
C THR A 128 -16.36 -2.90 22.94
N SER A 129 -16.81 -1.83 22.27
CA SER A 129 -17.24 -1.93 20.86
C SER A 129 -16.06 -2.19 19.94
N THR A 130 -14.90 -1.59 20.22
CA THR A 130 -13.66 -1.82 19.47
C THR A 130 -13.20 -3.27 19.58
N ILE A 131 -13.12 -3.82 20.80
CA ILE A 131 -12.69 -5.20 21.03
C ILE A 131 -13.65 -6.19 20.38
N ARG A 132 -14.97 -5.96 20.48
CA ARG A 132 -15.97 -6.79 19.78
C ARG A 132 -15.81 -6.73 18.27
N GLN A 133 -15.53 -5.54 17.72
CA GLN A 133 -15.30 -5.40 16.28
C GLN A 133 -14.05 -6.15 15.84
N ILE A 134 -12.95 -6.05 16.57
CA ILE A 134 -11.71 -6.78 16.30
C ILE A 134 -11.95 -8.30 16.34
N LEU A 135 -12.56 -8.81 17.42
CA LEU A 135 -12.82 -10.24 17.58
C LEU A 135 -13.71 -10.79 16.46
N ARG A 136 -14.77 -10.08 16.09
CA ARG A 136 -15.66 -10.46 14.98
C ARG A 136 -14.96 -10.43 13.62
N THR A 137 -13.96 -9.57 13.45
CA THR A 137 -13.19 -9.50 12.21
C THR A 137 -12.21 -10.66 12.12
N ILE A 138 -11.60 -11.08 13.23
CA ILE A 138 -10.57 -12.13 13.21
C ILE A 138 -11.19 -13.54 13.22
N PHE A 139 -12.24 -13.77 14.01
CA PHE A 139 -12.72 -15.12 14.27
C PHE A 139 -14.18 -15.30 13.95
N ASP A 140 -14.50 -16.46 13.40
CA ASP A 140 -15.86 -16.94 13.32
C ASP A 140 -16.33 -17.51 14.68
N ASP A 141 -17.63 -17.44 14.93
CA ASP A 141 -18.23 -17.94 16.17
C ASP A 141 -18.18 -19.48 16.27
N GLU A 142 -18.14 -20.21 15.15
CA GLU A 142 -17.95 -21.67 15.09
C GLU A 142 -16.59 -22.11 15.62
N LEU A 143 -15.55 -21.30 15.39
CA LEU A 143 -14.23 -21.50 15.98
C LEU A 143 -14.23 -21.07 17.45
N LEU A 144 -14.68 -19.84 17.75
CA LEU A 144 -14.60 -19.27 19.10
C LEU A 144 -15.35 -20.07 20.16
N GLN A 145 -16.42 -20.78 19.81
CA GLN A 145 -17.15 -21.60 20.78
C GLN A 145 -16.30 -22.71 21.41
N ASN A 146 -15.20 -23.13 20.77
CA ASN A 146 -14.28 -24.15 21.28
C ASN A 146 -13.28 -23.60 22.31
N PHE A 147 -13.27 -22.28 22.48
CA PHE A 147 -12.35 -21.57 23.37
C PHE A 147 -13.07 -20.98 24.59
N SER A 148 -12.28 -20.76 25.63
CA SER A 148 -12.60 -19.81 26.69
C SER A 148 -11.33 -19.04 27.03
N TYR A 149 -11.46 -17.90 27.70
CA TYR A 149 -10.29 -17.06 27.97
C TYR A 149 -9.18 -17.82 28.74
N VAL A 150 -9.54 -18.59 29.77
CA VAL A 150 -8.60 -19.32 30.66
C VAL A 150 -8.73 -20.85 30.63
N GLY A 151 -9.48 -21.43 29.69
CA GLY A 151 -9.66 -22.89 29.59
C GLY A 151 -10.77 -23.50 30.48
N GLN A 152 -11.78 -22.72 30.84
CA GLN A 152 -12.94 -23.20 31.60
C GLN A 152 -13.75 -24.23 30.81
N LYS A 153 -14.39 -25.17 31.53
CA LYS A 153 -15.30 -26.19 30.96
C LYS A 153 -14.64 -27.06 29.87
N LYS A 154 -13.36 -27.43 30.07
CA LYS A 154 -12.57 -28.25 29.13
C LYS A 154 -12.36 -27.60 27.75
N LYS A 155 -12.61 -26.29 27.62
CA LYS A 155 -12.33 -25.54 26.39
C LYS A 155 -10.84 -25.21 26.29
N LYS A 156 -10.37 -24.92 25.08
CA LYS A 156 -9.01 -24.44 24.85
C LYS A 156 -8.81 -23.05 25.48
N ILE A 157 -7.55 -22.74 25.82
CA ILE A 157 -7.15 -21.47 26.44
C ILE A 157 -6.90 -20.44 25.35
N PHE A 158 -7.71 -19.39 25.29
CA PHE A 158 -7.54 -18.31 24.31
C PHE A 158 -6.40 -17.35 24.66
N SER A 159 -6.17 -17.10 25.95
CA SER A 159 -5.18 -16.09 26.40
C SER A 159 -3.73 -16.44 26.03
N THR A 160 -3.45 -17.69 25.66
CA THR A 160 -2.12 -18.16 25.25
C THR A 160 -1.85 -17.99 23.75
N LEU A 161 -2.86 -17.66 22.95
CA LEU A 161 -2.73 -17.48 21.50
C LEU A 161 -2.00 -16.17 21.17
N ALA A 162 -1.14 -16.17 20.16
CA ALA A 162 -0.54 -14.95 19.61
C ALA A 162 -1.62 -14.02 19.05
N SER A 163 -2.70 -14.58 18.50
CA SER A 163 -3.89 -13.82 18.07
C SER A 163 -4.54 -13.06 19.23
N CYS A 164 -4.47 -13.57 20.46
CA CYS A 164 -4.91 -12.80 21.63
C CYS A 164 -3.94 -11.64 21.91
N ALA A 165 -2.62 -11.89 21.87
CA ALA A 165 -1.60 -10.88 22.13
C ALA A 165 -1.67 -9.69 21.15
N ILE A 166 -1.89 -9.93 19.85
CA ILE A 166 -2.01 -8.85 18.85
C ILE A 166 -3.24 -7.96 19.09
N ILE A 167 -4.30 -8.46 19.72
CA ILE A 167 -5.46 -7.65 20.10
C ILE A 167 -5.05 -6.64 21.16
N PHE A 168 -4.33 -7.07 22.19
CA PHE A 168 -3.81 -6.17 23.22
C PHE A 168 -2.90 -5.12 22.59
N GLU A 169 -1.95 -5.54 21.77
CA GLU A 169 -1.04 -4.61 21.10
C GLU A 169 -1.77 -3.59 20.22
N ALA A 170 -2.73 -4.03 19.40
CA ALA A 170 -3.54 -3.14 18.59
C ALA A 170 -4.25 -2.08 19.45
N ILE A 171 -4.86 -2.49 20.56
CA ILE A 171 -5.49 -1.56 21.52
C ILE A 171 -4.45 -0.59 22.12
N ARG A 172 -3.26 -1.07 22.49
CA ARG A 172 -2.18 -0.24 23.04
C ARG A 172 -1.69 0.82 22.05
N THR A 173 -1.80 0.58 20.74
CA THR A 173 -1.43 1.57 19.72
C THR A 173 -2.50 2.65 19.46
N MET A 174 -3.71 2.50 20.02
CA MET A 174 -4.81 3.46 19.85
C MET A 174 -4.74 4.56 20.91
N LYS A 175 -4.68 5.83 20.49
CA LYS A 175 -4.58 6.98 21.41
C LYS A 175 -5.66 6.99 22.49
N LEU A 176 -6.88 6.58 22.17
CA LEU A 176 -8.00 6.58 23.10
C LEU A 176 -7.90 5.51 24.20
N PHE A 177 -7.16 4.41 23.96
CA PHE A 177 -7.15 3.23 24.82
C PHE A 177 -5.75 2.78 25.27
N HIS A 178 -4.69 3.51 24.91
CA HIS A 178 -3.30 3.07 25.12
C HIS A 178 -2.92 2.76 26.57
N ASP A 179 -3.48 3.49 27.54
CA ASP A 179 -3.17 3.35 28.97
C ASP A 179 -4.19 2.52 29.77
N VAL A 180 -5.17 1.90 29.10
CA VAL A 180 -6.22 1.13 29.78
C VAL A 180 -5.65 -0.11 30.48
N PRO A 181 -6.01 -0.46 31.72
CA PRO A 181 -5.53 -1.68 32.39
C PRO A 181 -5.87 -2.96 31.63
N ASN A 182 -5.02 -4.00 31.72
CA ASN A 182 -5.27 -5.28 31.04
C ASN A 182 -6.64 -5.88 31.41
N SER A 183 -7.05 -5.81 32.67
CA SER A 183 -8.36 -6.27 33.14
C SER A 183 -9.54 -5.69 32.34
N ASN A 184 -9.42 -4.45 31.91
CA ASN A 184 -10.47 -3.73 31.18
C ASN A 184 -10.51 -4.15 29.70
N ILE A 185 -9.39 -4.61 29.14
CA ILE A 185 -9.30 -5.21 27.81
C ILE A 185 -9.79 -6.66 27.86
N GLU A 186 -9.38 -7.41 28.88
CA GLU A 186 -9.74 -8.82 29.07
C GLU A 186 -11.25 -9.04 29.23
N THR A 187 -11.90 -8.20 30.03
CA THR A 187 -13.32 -8.35 30.37
C THR A 187 -14.23 -8.46 29.13
N PRO A 188 -14.19 -7.53 28.17
CA PRO A 188 -14.98 -7.65 26.95
C PRO A 188 -14.56 -8.84 26.06
N ILE A 189 -13.29 -9.26 26.05
CA ILE A 189 -12.85 -10.48 25.35
C ILE A 189 -13.51 -11.71 25.97
N LYS A 190 -13.41 -11.88 27.30
CA LYS A 190 -14.02 -12.98 28.06
C LYS A 190 -15.52 -13.10 27.77
N ILE A 191 -16.24 -11.98 27.84
CA ILE A 191 -17.69 -11.91 27.59
C ILE A 191 -17.99 -12.30 26.14
N TYR A 192 -17.23 -11.77 25.17
CA TYR A 192 -17.46 -12.04 23.77
C TYR A 192 -17.29 -13.51 23.44
N ILE A 193 -16.18 -14.15 23.86
CA ILE A 193 -15.92 -15.57 23.61
C ILE A 193 -16.97 -16.46 24.28
N ALA A 194 -17.33 -16.17 25.54
CA ALA A 194 -18.36 -16.93 26.25
C ALA A 194 -19.72 -16.92 25.53
N GLY A 195 -20.01 -15.83 24.80
CA GLY A 195 -21.23 -15.66 24.01
C GLY A 195 -21.26 -16.37 22.65
N ALA A 196 -20.14 -16.92 22.15
CA ALA A 196 -20.03 -17.44 20.78
C ALA A 196 -21.07 -18.53 20.46
N ALA A 197 -21.21 -19.52 21.35
CA ALA A 197 -22.19 -20.60 21.20
C ALA A 197 -23.67 -20.14 21.20
N PHE A 198 -23.95 -18.93 21.68
CA PHE A 198 -25.30 -18.35 21.66
C PHE A 198 -25.53 -17.51 20.39
N ARG A 199 -24.49 -16.89 19.84
CA ARG A 199 -24.58 -16.11 18.60
C ARG A 199 -24.84 -16.97 17.37
N LYS A 200 -24.37 -18.23 17.38
CA LYS A 200 -24.68 -19.23 16.34
C LYS A 200 -26.18 -19.54 16.20
N ARG A 201 -26.96 -19.40 17.28
CA ARG A 201 -28.34 -19.91 17.37
C ARG A 201 -29.40 -18.91 16.90
N LYS A 202 -29.05 -17.96 16.04
CA LYS A 202 -29.95 -16.93 15.53
C LYS A 202 -29.80 -16.79 14.03
#